data_AF-A0AAU2YAC8-F1
#
_entry.id   AF-A0AAU2YAC8-F1
#
_cell.length_a   1.000
_cell.length_b   1.000
_cell.length_c   1.000
_cell.angle_alpha   90.00
_cell.angle_beta   90.00
_cell.angle_gamma   90.00
#
_symmetry.space_group_name_H-M   'P 1'
#
loop_
_entity.id
_entity.type
_entity.pdbx_description
1 polymer ?
#
loop_
_entity_poly.entity_id
_entity_poly.type
_entity_poly.pdbx_seq_one_letter_code
_entity_poly.pdbx_strand_id
1 'polypeptide(L)'
;MILTDPGGRETVIACGAALFNVRIGVRRLGFRPAVDLLPEPGNPAHLAHVGFAAHAPSTPDETLMARAIAHRHIHRRPFGPERPNRRPDPPHRV
;
A
#
# COMPACT_ATOMS: atom_id res chain seq x y z
N MET A 1 -10.29 -11.12 -15.83
CA MET A 1 -10.53 -9.90 -15.04
C MET A 1 -11.80 -9.15 -15.45
N ILE A 2 -12.20 -9.14 -16.73
CA ILE A 2 -13.43 -8.47 -17.21
C ILE A 2 -14.73 -9.03 -16.57
N LEU A 3 -14.78 -10.32 -16.22
CA LEU A 3 -15.95 -10.93 -15.59
C LEU A 3 -16.20 -10.43 -14.15
N THR A 4 -15.14 -10.08 -13.42
CA THR A 4 -15.21 -9.72 -12.00
C THR A 4 -14.97 -8.24 -11.72
N ASP A 5 -14.26 -7.54 -12.61
CA ASP A 5 -14.01 -6.09 -12.56
C ASP A 5 -14.25 -5.46 -13.94
N PRO A 6 -15.52 -5.37 -14.39
CA PRO A 6 -15.86 -4.73 -15.65
C PRO A 6 -15.46 -3.24 -15.59
N GLY A 7 -14.59 -2.81 -16.50
CA GLY A 7 -14.09 -1.43 -16.52
C GLY A 7 -12.85 -1.18 -15.66
N GLY A 8 -12.33 -2.19 -14.95
CA GLY A 8 -11.01 -2.11 -14.29
C GLY A 8 -10.95 -1.24 -13.03
N ARG A 9 -12.10 -0.86 -12.46
CA ARG A 9 -12.16 0.06 -11.32
C ARG A 9 -11.50 -0.55 -10.08
N GLU A 10 -11.76 -1.82 -9.79
CA GLU A 10 -11.14 -2.49 -8.65
C GLU A 10 -9.62 -2.60 -8.82
N THR A 11 -9.17 -2.86 -10.05
CA THR A 11 -7.76 -2.87 -10.43
C THR A 11 -7.09 -1.53 -10.15
N VAL A 12 -7.69 -0.43 -10.59
CA VAL A 12 -7.15 0.93 -10.34
C VAL A 12 -7.11 1.24 -8.84
N ILE A 13 -8.14 0.86 -8.08
CA ILE A 13 -8.17 1.02 -6.62
C ILE A 13 -7.03 0.22 -5.97
N ALA A 14 -6.83 -1.03 -6.38
CA ALA A 14 -5.76 -1.88 -5.87
C ALA A 14 -4.37 -1.29 -6.18
N CYS A 15 -4.17 -0.77 -7.39
CA CYS A 15 -2.95 -0.07 -7.76
C CYS A 15 -2.74 1.22 -6.93
N GLY A 16 -3.80 1.97 -6.63
CA GLY A 16 -3.72 3.13 -5.72
C GLY A 16 -3.27 2.74 -4.31
N ALA A 17 -3.80 1.63 -3.78
CA ALA A 17 -3.36 1.09 -2.49
C ALA A 17 -1.90 0.61 -2.53
N ALA A 18 -1.48 -0.02 -3.63
CA ALA A 18 -0.08 -0.42 -3.83
C ALA A 18 0.86 0.80 -3.92
N LEU A 19 0.46 1.84 -4.67
CA LEU A 19 1.21 3.09 -4.80
C LEU A 19 1.42 3.76 -3.44
N PHE A 20 0.38 3.78 -2.59
CA PHE A 20 0.53 4.27 -1.21
C PHE A 20 1.60 3.50 -0.44
N ASN A 21 1.57 2.16 -0.49
CA ASN A 21 2.58 1.33 0.17
C ASN A 21 4.00 1.61 -0.35
N VAL A 22 4.17 1.78 -1.67
CA VAL A 22 5.47 2.15 -2.27
C VAL A 22 5.95 3.50 -1.74
N ARG A 23 5.07 4.51 -1.68
CA ARG A 23 5.40 5.84 -1.13
C ARG A 23 5.87 5.72 0.32
N ILE A 24 5.18 4.94 1.16
CA ILE A 24 5.61 4.67 2.54
C ILE A 24 6.96 3.94 2.58
N GLY A 25 7.22 3.02 1.65
CA GLY A 25 8.53 2.38 1.48
C GLY A 25 9.65 3.39 1.20
N VAL A 26 9.42 4.33 0.27
CA VAL A 26 10.37 5.41 -0.03
C VAL A 26 10.61 6.30 1.20
N ARG A 27 9.54 6.64 1.95
CA ARG A 27 9.67 7.40 3.21
C ARG A 27 10.51 6.64 4.23
N ARG A 28 10.30 5.33 4.40
CA ARG A 28 11.10 4.48 5.30
C ARG A 28 12.58 4.43 4.93
N LEU A 29 12.92 4.61 3.65
CA LEU A 29 14.31 4.74 3.17
C LEU A 29 14.90 6.14 3.40
N GLY A 30 14.13 7.09 3.93
CA GLY A 30 14.59 8.44 4.27
C GLY A 30 14.52 9.43 3.11
N PHE A 31 13.68 9.19 2.09
CA PHE A 31 13.55 10.09 0.94
C PHE A 31 12.12 10.60 0.78
N ARG A 32 11.93 11.72 0.08
CA ARG A 32 10.62 12.15 -0.40
C ARG A 32 10.25 11.35 -1.66
N PRO A 33 9.06 10.74 -1.75
CA PRO A 33 8.61 10.10 -2.98
C PRO A 33 8.29 11.16 -4.03
N ALA A 34 8.88 11.03 -5.22
CA ALA A 34 8.42 11.70 -6.43
C ALA A 34 7.46 10.75 -7.14
N VAL A 35 6.27 11.23 -7.51
CA VAL A 35 5.23 10.41 -8.13
C VAL A 35 4.68 11.12 -9.35
N ASP A 36 4.82 10.48 -10.51
CA ASP A 36 4.20 10.90 -11.75
C ASP A 36 3.02 9.97 -12.01
N LEU A 37 1.80 10.52 -12.06
CA LEU A 37 0.59 9.76 -12.34
C LEU A 37 0.31 9.76 -13.83
N LEU A 38 -0.07 8.59 -14.36
CA LEU A 38 -0.37 8.38 -15.79
C LEU A 38 0.70 9.02 -16.70
N PRO A 39 2.00 8.69 -16.52
CA PRO A 39 3.09 9.37 -17.22
C PRO A 39 3.09 9.14 -18.73
N GLU A 40 2.43 8.08 -19.21
CA GLU A 40 2.36 7.72 -20.62
C GLU A 40 0.91 7.85 -21.14
N PRO A 41 0.57 8.92 -21.89
CA PRO A 41 -0.78 9.13 -22.41
C PRO A 41 -1.27 8.01 -23.33
N GLY A 42 -0.35 7.32 -24.02
CA GLY A 42 -0.66 6.18 -24.90
C GLY A 42 -0.85 4.85 -24.16
N ASN A 43 -0.61 4.80 -22.85
CA ASN A 43 -0.64 3.58 -22.06
C ASN A 43 -1.40 3.82 -20.75
N PRO A 44 -2.75 3.76 -20.78
CA PRO A 44 -3.57 4.00 -19.59
C PRO A 44 -3.38 2.94 -18.49
N ALA A 45 -2.71 1.82 -18.78
CA ALA A 45 -2.35 0.82 -17.78
C ALA A 45 -1.10 1.21 -16.97
N HIS A 46 -0.28 2.16 -17.45
CA HIS A 46 0.85 2.72 -16.70
C HIS A 46 0.33 3.79 -15.72
N LEU A 47 -0.15 3.35 -14.55
CA LEU A 47 -0.86 4.23 -13.62
C LEU A 47 0.05 5.22 -12.86
N ALA A 48 1.28 4.82 -12.53
CA ALA A 48 2.21 5.68 -11.83
C ALA A 48 3.67 5.24 -12.01
N HIS A 49 4.56 6.23 -12.05
CA HIS A 49 5.99 6.07 -11.88
C HIS A 49 6.41 6.68 -10.53
N VAL A 50 7.27 5.98 -9.78
CA VAL A 50 7.71 6.43 -8.45
C VAL A 50 9.23 6.48 -8.40
N GLY A 51 9.77 7.63 -8.01
CA GLY A 51 11.20 7.86 -7.82
C GLY A 51 11.54 8.39 -6.43
N PHE A 52 12.84 8.61 -6.22
CA PHE A 52 13.40 9.21 -5.01
C PHE A 52 13.73 10.68 -5.30
N ALA A 53 13.19 11.59 -4.48
CA ALA A 53 13.58 12.99 -4.48
C ALA A 53 14.57 13.28 -3.34
N ALA A 54 14.54 14.48 -2.78
CA ALA A 54 15.45 14.89 -1.70
C ALA A 54 15.36 13.96 -0.47
N HIS A 55 16.51 13.81 0.21
CA HIS A 55 16.56 13.16 1.52
C HIS A 55 15.67 13.92 2.52
N ALA A 56 14.86 13.19 3.25
CA ALA A 56 13.98 13.69 4.30
C ALA A 56 13.61 12.53 5.23
N PRO A 57 14.03 12.56 6.50
CA PRO A 57 13.73 11.51 7.47
C PRO A 57 12.22 11.18 7.53
N SER A 58 11.90 9.92 7.78
CA SER A 58 10.51 9.49 7.98
C SER A 58 9.96 10.04 9.29
N THR A 59 8.69 10.44 9.28
CA THR A 59 7.97 10.79 10.52
C THR A 59 7.68 9.54 11.36
N PRO A 60 7.32 9.71 12.65
CA PRO A 60 6.85 8.59 13.48
C PRO A 60 5.66 7.85 12.87
N ASP A 61 4.70 8.57 12.28
CA ASP A 61 3.53 7.97 11.63
C ASP A 61 3.91 7.18 10.38
N GLU A 62 4.82 7.70 9.55
CA GLU A 62 5.36 6.97 8.39
C GLU A 62 6.08 5.69 8.80
N THR A 63 6.82 5.75 9.91
CA THR A 63 7.48 4.58 10.49
C THR A 63 6.46 3.54 10.97
N LEU A 64 5.39 3.99 11.63
CA LEU A 64 4.30 3.14 12.09
C LEU A 64 3.57 2.48 10.91
N MET A 65 3.23 3.27 9.89
CA MET A 65 2.59 2.77 8.66
C MET A 65 3.49 1.74 7.95
N ALA A 66 4.79 2.00 7.83
CA ALA A 66 5.71 1.08 7.18
C ALA A 66 5.84 -0.25 7.94
N ARG A 67 5.73 -0.24 9.27
CA ARG A 67 5.63 -1.46 10.08
C ARG A 67 4.30 -2.17 9.86
N ALA A 68 3.19 -1.42 9.78
CA ALA A 68 1.86 -2.00 9.61
C ALA A 68 1.70 -2.74 8.27
N ILE A 69 2.34 -2.28 7.19
CA ILE A 69 2.30 -2.94 5.87
C ILE A 69 2.69 -4.42 5.94
N ALA A 70 3.74 -4.75 6.71
CA ALA A 70 4.23 -6.12 6.84
C ALA A 70 3.30 -7.04 7.66
N HIS A 71 2.45 -6.47 8.51
CA HIS A 71 1.53 -7.22 9.39
C HIS A 71 0.11 -7.29 8.83
N ARG A 72 -0.19 -6.50 7.78
CA ARG A 72 -1.52 -6.43 7.16
C ARG A 72 -1.89 -7.76 6.52
N HIS A 73 -3.02 -8.30 6.93
CA HIS A 73 -3.62 -9.48 6.30
C HIS A 73 -5.14 -9.30 6.22
N ILE A 74 -5.78 -10.07 5.34
CA ILE A 74 -7.24 -10.05 5.19
C ILE A 74 -7.83 -11.02 6.23
N HIS A 75 -8.51 -10.47 7.22
CA HIS A 75 -9.26 -11.27 8.19
C HIS A 75 -10.71 -11.43 7.72
N ARG A 76 -11.15 -12.68 7.50
CA ARG A 76 -12.52 -13.01 7.03
C ARG A 76 -13.40 -13.66 8.10
N ARG A 77 -12.90 -13.85 9.33
CA ARG A 77 -13.70 -14.42 10.43
C ARG A 77 -14.46 -13.30 11.17
N PRO A 78 -15.54 -13.61 11.89
CA PRO A 78 -16.23 -12.64 12.73
C PRO A 78 -15.25 -11.98 13.72
N PHE A 79 -15.39 -10.67 13.92
CA PHE A 79 -14.66 -9.99 14.98
C PHE A 79 -15.28 -10.32 16.33
N GLY A 80 -14.44 -10.69 17.31
CA GLY A 80 -14.89 -10.92 18.68
C GLY A 80 -15.17 -9.60 19.43
N PRO A 81 -15.77 -9.66 20.63
CA PRO A 81 -16.00 -8.49 21.47
C PRO A 81 -14.70 -7.89 22.04
N GLU A 82 -13.60 -8.63 21.97
CA GLU A 82 -12.29 -8.19 22.43
C GLU A 82 -11.69 -7.17 21.46
N ARG A 83 -11.16 -6.06 21.99
CA ARG A 83 -10.42 -5.10 21.16
C ARG A 83 -9.25 -5.83 20.51
N PRO A 84 -8.99 -5.63 19.21
CA PRO A 84 -7.86 -6.26 18.54
C PRO A 84 -6.58 -5.96 19.34
N ASN A 85 -5.93 -7.02 19.82
CA ASN A 85 -4.63 -6.91 20.45
C ASN A 85 -3.67 -6.25 19.45
N ARG A 86 -2.88 -5.26 19.86
CA ARG A 86 -1.87 -4.63 18.99
C ARG A 86 -0.76 -5.60 18.58
N ARG A 87 -0.70 -6.79 19.18
CA ARG A 87 0.22 -7.85 18.78
C ARG A 87 -0.26 -8.50 17.48
N PRO A 88 0.64 -8.77 16.53
CA PRO A 88 0.30 -9.55 15.34
C PRO A 88 -0.27 -10.90 15.75
N ASP A 89 -1.31 -11.36 15.05
CA ASP A 89 -1.73 -12.75 15.16
C ASP A 89 -0.55 -13.66 14.82
N PRO A 90 -0.33 -14.75 15.58
CA PRO A 90 0.71 -15.71 15.24
C PRO A 90 0.46 -16.25 13.83
N PRO A 91 1.52 -16.56 13.05
CA PRO A 91 1.37 -17.10 11.71
C PRO A 91 0.51 -18.37 11.78
N HIS A 92 -0.60 -18.37 11.03
CA HIS A 92 -1.47 -19.52 10.95
C HIS A 92 -0.70 -20.69 10.32
N ARG A 93 -0.51 -21.79 11.07
CA ARG A 93 -0.07 -23.05 10.48
C ARG A 93 -1.17 -23.53 9.54
N VAL A 94 -0.82 -23.66 8.26
CA VAL A 94 -1.61 -24.38 7.24
C VAL A 94 -1.43 -25.87 7.46
#